data_AF-A0A4R1GLT2-F1
#
_entry.id   AF-A0A4R1GLT2-F1
#
_cell.length_a   1.000
_cell.length_b   1.000
_cell.length_c   1.000
_cell.angle_alpha   90.00
_cell.angle_beta   90.00
_cell.angle_gamma   90.00
#
_symmetry.space_group_name_H-M   'P 1'
#
loop_
_entity.id
_entity.type
_entity.pdbx_description
1 polymer ?
#
loop_
_entity_poly.entity_id
_entity_poly.type
_entity_poly.pdbx_seq_one_letter_code
_entity_poly.pdbx_strand_id
1 'polypeptide(L)' 'MSIIYLLIPIAIILASIAIWAFFWSVNSGQFDDLESPAHKILYDDDDDLIPNDAKKGSVHETGHNDNAGRDGG' A
#
# COMPACT_ATOMS: atom_id res chain seq x y z
N MET A 1 -33.10 -34.87 -29.03
CA MET A 1 -32.15 -35.06 -27.90
C MET A 1 -30.72 -34.86 -28.37
N SER A 2 -30.38 -33.65 -28.81
CA SER A 2 -29.09 -33.33 -29.46
C SER A 2 -28.40 -32.08 -28.89
N ILE A 3 -29.14 -31.20 -28.22
CA ILE A 3 -28.62 -29.97 -27.62
C ILE A 3 -27.55 -30.23 -26.55
N ILE A 4 -27.59 -31.40 -25.90
CA ILE A 4 -26.60 -31.80 -24.90
C ILE A 4 -25.18 -31.85 -25.48
N TYR A 5 -25.03 -32.22 -26.75
CA TYR A 5 -23.73 -32.25 -27.44
C TYR A 5 -23.18 -30.85 -27.73
N LEU A 6 -24.03 -29.83 -27.74
CA LEU A 6 -23.62 -28.42 -27.85
C LEU A 6 -23.34 -27.81 -26.47
N LEU A 7 -24.15 -28.15 -25.46
CA LEU A 7 -24.04 -27.56 -24.12
C LEU A 7 -22.82 -28.05 -23.33
N ILE A 8 -22.47 -29.34 -23.42
CA ILE A 8 -21.29 -29.89 -22.73
C ILE A 8 -20.00 -29.16 -23.10
N PRO A 9 -19.63 -28.99 -24.40
CA PRO A 9 -18.39 -28.30 -24.74
C PRO A 9 -18.43 -26.81 -24.36
N ILE A 10 -19.57 -26.14 -24.50
CA ILE A 10 -19.73 -24.75 -24.06
C ILE A 10 -19.48 -24.63 -22.55
N ALA A 11 -20.07 -25.52 -21.75
CA ALA A 11 -19.89 -25.52 -20.30
C ALA A 11 -18.42 -25.76 -19.91
N ILE A 12 -17.72 -26.67 -20.58
CA ILE A 12 -16.29 -26.93 -20.35
C ILE A 12 -15.44 -25.70 -20.68
N ILE A 13 -15.74 -25.01 -21.78
CA ILE A 13 -15.03 -23.77 -22.18
C ILE A 13 -15.26 -22.68 -21.13
N LEU A 14 -16.51 -22.45 -20.73
CA LEU A 14 -16.84 -21.44 -19.72
C LEU A 14 -16.19 -21.75 -18.36
N ALA A 15 -16.22 -23.01 -17.92
CA ALA A 15 -15.57 -23.44 -16.69
C ALA A 15 -14.04 -23.24 -16.76
N SER A 16 -13.42 -23.56 -17.89
CA SER A 16 -11.98 -23.37 -18.10
C SER A 16 -11.58 -21.90 -18.06
N ILE A 17 -12.38 -21.02 -18.69
CA ILE A 17 -12.18 -19.56 -18.65
C ILE A 17 -12.31 -19.04 -17.21
N ALA A 18 -13.33 -19.49 -16.48
CA ALA A 18 -13.54 -19.08 -15.09
C ALA A 18 -12.37 -19.48 -14.18
N ILE A 19 -11.89 -20.72 -14.31
CA ILE A 19 -10.73 -21.24 -13.58
C ILE A 19 -9.47 -20.44 -13.92
N TRP A 20 -9.22 -20.19 -15.21
CA TRP A 20 -8.08 -19.40 -15.67
C TRP A 20 -8.11 -17.96 -15.13
N ALA A 21 -9.26 -17.30 -15.19
CA ALA A 21 -9.46 -15.96 -14.65
C ALA A 21 -9.28 -15.92 -13.12
N PHE A 22 -9.74 -16.96 -12.41
CA PHE A 22 -9.54 -17.10 -10.97
C PHE A 22 -8.06 -17.19 -10.61
N PHE A 23 -7.30 -18.07 -11.28
CA PHE A 23 -5.85 -18.18 -11.04
C PHE A 23 -5.09 -16.90 -11.39
N TRP A 24 -5.48 -16.23 -12.48
CA TRP A 24 -4.93 -14.92 -12.83
C TRP A 24 -5.20 -13.89 -11.73
N SER A 25 -6.44 -13.80 -11.23
CA SER A 25 -6.81 -12.87 -10.17
C SER A 25 -6.06 -13.13 -8.85
N VAL A 26 -5.89 -14.40 -8.47
CA VAL A 26 -5.12 -14.79 -7.28
C VAL A 26 -3.64 -14.39 -7.43
N ASN A 27 -3.04 -14.61 -8.60
CA ASN A 27 -1.64 -14.23 -8.85
C ASN A 27 -1.45 -12.71 -9.02
N SER A 28 -2.49 -11.98 -9.44
CA SER A 28 -2.47 -10.53 -9.60
C SER A 28 -2.44 -9.75 -8.27
N GLY A 29 -2.35 -10.42 -7.12
CA GLY A 29 -1.98 -9.77 -5.86
C GLY A 29 -2.97 -8.72 -5.37
N GLN A 30 -4.25 -8.77 -5.79
CA GLN A 30 -5.30 -7.80 -5.38
C GLN A 30 -5.59 -7.78 -3.87
N PHE A 31 -4.87 -8.56 -3.07
CA PHE A 31 -4.95 -8.57 -1.61
C PHE A 31 -3.98 -7.59 -0.94
N ASP A 32 -2.99 -7.06 -1.68
CA ASP A 32 -1.97 -6.14 -1.16
C ASP A 32 -2.51 -4.70 -0.96
N ASP A 33 -3.59 -4.33 -1.68
CA ASP A 33 -4.21 -3.00 -1.61
C ASP A 33 -5.36 -2.90 -0.58
N LEU A 34 -5.60 -3.97 0.19
CA LEU A 34 -6.58 -3.96 1.29
C LEU A 34 -5.98 -3.55 2.64
N GLU A 35 -4.66 -3.40 2.72
CA GLU A 35 -3.94 -3.08 3.97
C GLU A 35 -3.89 -1.57 4.27
N SER A 36 -4.12 -0.72 3.26
CA SER A 36 -3.95 0.74 3.37
C SER A 36 -5.12 1.53 4.00
N PRO A 37 -6.41 1.17 3.88
CA PRO A 37 -7.49 2.00 4.43
C PRO A 37 -7.71 1.87 5.94
N ALA A 38 -7.31 0.74 6.55
CA ALA A 38 -7.64 0.43 7.94
C ALA A 38 -6.86 1.27 8.96
N HIS A 39 -5.65 1.71 8.61
CA HIS A 39 -4.83 2.55 9.48
C HIS A 39 -5.21 4.03 9.42
N LYS A 40 -5.96 4.47 8.40
CA LYS A 40 -6.33 5.87 8.27
C LYS A 40 -7.47 6.27 9.22
N ILE A 41 -8.42 5.37 9.47
CA ILE A 41 -9.61 5.69 10.27
C ILE A 41 -9.37 5.73 11.78
N LEU A 42 -8.26 5.13 12.26
CA LEU A 42 -7.93 5.08 13.69
C LEU A 42 -6.95 6.17 14.12
N TYR A 43 -6.29 6.84 13.17
CA TYR A 43 -5.27 7.87 13.43
C TYR A 43 -5.56 9.23 12.78
N ASP A 44 -6.55 9.35 11.87
CA ASP A 44 -6.94 10.65 11.29
C ASP A 44 -7.57 11.61 12.32
N ASP A 45 -8.10 11.11 13.45
CA ASP A 45 -8.74 11.94 14.50
C ASP A 45 -7.72 12.56 15.48
N ASP A 46 -6.45 12.09 15.49
CA ASP A 46 -5.43 12.56 16.42
C ASP A 46 -4.57 13.70 15.84
N ASP A 47 -4.54 13.89 14.52
CA ASP A 47 -3.73 14.91 13.85
C ASP A 47 -4.27 16.33 14.10
N ASP A 48 -5.59 16.50 14.26
CA ASP A 48 -6.23 17.78 14.55
C ASP A 48 -6.08 18.20 16.03
N LEU A 49 -5.61 17.30 16.90
CA LEU A 49 -5.40 17.55 18.32
C LEU A 49 -3.94 17.92 18.65
N ILE A 50 -3.02 17.83 17.70
CA ILE A 50 -1.62 18.24 17.91
C ILE A 50 -1.55 19.77 17.75
N PRO A 51 -1.27 20.53 18.83
CA PRO A 51 -1.09 21.97 18.71
C PRO A 51 0.08 22.25 17.76
N ASN A 52 -0.05 23.25 16.89
CA ASN A 52 1.00 23.68 15.93
C ASN A 52 2.36 23.94 16.60
N ASP A 53 2.35 24.15 17.91
CA ASP A 53 3.50 24.39 18.77
C ASP A 53 4.34 23.12 19.00
N ALA A 54 3.73 21.93 18.93
CA ALA A 54 4.40 20.63 19.09
C ALA A 54 5.09 20.16 17.79
N LYS A 55 4.65 20.64 16.62
CA LYS A 55 5.32 20.37 15.33
C LYS A 55 6.66 21.11 15.19
N LYS A 56 6.97 22.04 16.10
CA LYS A 56 8.22 22.79 16.17
C LYS A 56 9.20 22.21 17.21
N GLY A 57 9.18 20.89 17.41
CA GLY A 57 10.03 20.18 18.38
C GLY A 57 11.09 19.26 17.78
N SER A 58 11.07 18.97 16.47
CA SER A 58 12.14 18.23 15.79
C SER A 58 13.14 19.18 15.12
N VAL A 59 13.50 20.24 15.84
CA VAL A 59 14.79 20.89 15.65
C VAL A 59 15.80 19.97 16.33
N HIS A 60 16.40 19.08 15.54
CA HIS A 60 17.65 18.46 15.95
C HIS A 60 18.74 19.52 15.81
N GLU A 61 18.89 20.33 16.86
CA GLU A 61 20.10 21.08 17.15
C GLU A 61 21.20 20.07 17.50
N THR A 62 22.13 19.80 16.57
CA THR A 62 23.51 19.51 16.97
C THR A 62 24.30 20.80 16.78
N GLY A 63 24.39 21.56 17.86
CA GLY A 63 25.30 22.69 17.95
C GLY A 63 26.76 22.23 18.04
N HIS A 64 27.61 23.05 17.43
CA HIS A 64 28.94 23.43 17.90
C HIS A 64 30.13 22.48 17.67
N ASN A 65 30.99 22.84 16.71
CA ASN A 65 32.42 22.88 16.98
C ASN A 65 33.06 24.08 16.26
N ASP A 66 33.11 25.17 17.02
CA ASP A 66 34.11 26.23 17.05
C ASP A 66 35.55 25.77 16.77
N ASN A 67 35.98 25.85 15.50
CA ASN A 67 37.42 25.85 15.20
C ASN A 67 37.89 27.29 14.96
N ALA A 68 38.15 27.97 16.07
CA ALA A 68 38.94 29.19 16.09
C ALA A 68 40.43 28.85 15.90
N GLY A 69 41.03 29.37 14.82
CA GLY A 69 42.42 29.79 14.77
C GLY A 69 43.53 28.71 14.85
N ARG A 70 44.09 28.33 13.69
CA ARG A 70 45.52 28.05 13.47
C ARG A 70 45.83 28.50 12.04
N ASP A 71 46.45 29.67 11.85
CA ASP A 71 47.91 29.87 11.77
C ASP A 71 48.45 29.64 10.34
N GLY A 72 48.99 30.72 9.75
CA GLY A 72 50.21 30.68 8.96
C GLY A 72 50.12 30.34 7.47
N GLY A 73 50.21 31.38 6.63
CA GLY A 73 50.48 31.30 5.19
C GLY A 73 50.57 32.66 4.54
#